data_AF-A0ABC8B0A8-F1
#
_entry.id   AF-A0ABC8B0A8-F1
#
_cell.length_a   1.000
_cell.length_b   1.000
_cell.length_c   1.000
_cell.angle_alpha   90.00
_cell.angle_beta   90.00
_cell.angle_gamma   90.00
#
_symmetry.space_group_name_H-M   'P 1'
#
loop_
_entity.id
_entity.type
_entity.pdbx_description
1 polymer ?
#
loop_
_entity_poly.entity_id
_entity_poly.type
_entity_poly.pdbx_seq_one_letter_code
_entity_poly.pdbx_strand_id
1 'polypeptide(L)'
;MAEELDDIGRETAAMMRQMLQLATLVALRTRERGQKEAEARVRVTEARQKEGRERRLREAADAKARDPRNRELSRILERPTVDRGVSLEKDRFAAAAEATRMAAQQAANRSSQRYDSVERRTALAQHLSRMGISPELQSVRMLMEVGQAQSAQEAVRIREQEAAQRRVREQEDRARERERERERERSRA
;
A
#
# COMPACT_ATOMS: atom_id res chain seq x y z
N MET A 1 -76.60 -14.00 15.53
CA MET A 1 -76.51 -12.54 15.45
C MET A 1 -75.24 -11.99 16.14
N ALA A 2 -75.06 -12.10 17.47
CA ALA A 2 -73.86 -11.55 18.13
C ALA A 2 -72.60 -12.43 17.99
N GLU A 3 -72.72 -13.75 18.09
CA GLU A 3 -71.58 -14.69 17.96
C GLU A 3 -70.99 -14.70 16.53
N GLU A 4 -71.82 -14.58 15.49
CA GLU A 4 -71.38 -14.54 14.09
C GLU A 4 -70.54 -13.29 13.77
N LEU A 5 -70.80 -12.17 14.44
CA LEU A 5 -70.03 -10.93 14.26
C LEU A 5 -68.63 -11.04 14.88
N ASP A 6 -68.50 -11.73 16.01
CA ASP A 6 -67.21 -11.96 16.68
C ASP A 6 -66.33 -12.95 15.91
N ASP A 7 -66.92 -13.96 15.27
CA ASP A 7 -66.17 -14.92 14.45
C ASP A 7 -65.65 -14.29 13.15
N ILE A 8 -66.44 -13.44 12.49
CA ILE A 8 -65.97 -12.65 11.33
C ILE A 8 -64.82 -11.71 11.74
N GLY A 9 -64.88 -11.11 12.94
CA GLY A 9 -63.79 -10.29 13.49
C GLY A 9 -62.50 -11.08 13.73
N ARG A 10 -62.61 -12.32 14.21
CA ARG A 10 -61.46 -13.21 14.42
C ARG A 10 -60.84 -13.69 13.11
N GLU A 11 -61.66 -14.05 12.12
CA GLU A 11 -61.21 -14.49 10.81
C GLU A 11 -60.54 -13.35 10.03
N THR A 12 -61.12 -12.16 10.04
CA THR A 12 -60.53 -10.97 9.40
C THR A 12 -59.20 -10.58 10.06
N ALA A 13 -59.11 -10.63 11.40
CA ALA A 13 -57.84 -10.42 12.10
C ALA A 13 -56.79 -11.49 11.78
N ALA A 14 -57.20 -12.76 11.64
CA ALA A 14 -56.32 -13.84 11.23
C ALA A 14 -55.81 -13.65 9.79
N MET A 15 -56.69 -13.26 8.87
CA MET A 15 -56.33 -12.96 7.48
C MET A 15 -55.38 -11.75 7.39
N MET A 16 -55.63 -10.68 8.16
CA MET A 16 -54.71 -9.53 8.20
C MET A 16 -53.33 -9.90 8.74
N ARG A 17 -53.25 -10.76 9.76
CA ARG A 17 -51.96 -11.27 10.27
C ARG A 17 -51.21 -12.08 9.21
N GLN A 18 -51.90 -12.94 8.47
CA GLN A 18 -51.29 -13.73 7.38
C GLN A 18 -50.83 -12.83 6.22
N MET A 19 -51.63 -11.84 5.83
CA MET A 19 -51.25 -10.85 4.82
C MET A 19 -50.02 -10.05 5.23
N LEU A 20 -49.93 -9.66 6.51
CA LEU A 20 -48.75 -8.97 7.05
C LEU A 20 -47.51 -9.86 7.00
N GLN A 21 -47.62 -11.14 7.35
CA GLN A 21 -46.52 -12.11 7.27
C GLN A 21 -46.05 -12.35 5.82
N LEU A 22 -46.98 -12.41 4.86
CA LEU A 22 -46.64 -12.51 3.45
C LEU A 22 -45.94 -11.24 2.96
N ALA A 23 -46.44 -10.06 3.35
CA ALA A 23 -45.84 -8.79 3.00
C ALA A 23 -44.41 -8.64 3.55
N THR A 24 -44.16 -9.05 4.80
CA THR A 24 -42.80 -9.03 5.37
C THR A 24 -41.87 -10.01 4.66
N LEU A 25 -42.34 -11.21 4.33
CA LEU A 25 -41.54 -12.19 3.58
C LEU A 25 -41.20 -11.69 2.16
N VAL A 26 -42.15 -11.06 1.47
CA VAL A 26 -41.90 -10.43 0.17
C VAL A 26 -40.88 -9.29 0.30
N ALA A 27 -41.00 -8.43 1.32
CA ALA A 27 -40.06 -7.34 1.56
C ALA A 27 -38.63 -7.84 1.84
N LEU A 28 -38.50 -8.92 2.62
CA LEU A 28 -37.19 -9.54 2.87
C LEU A 28 -36.61 -10.14 1.59
N ARG A 29 -37.43 -10.86 0.81
CA ARG A 29 -36.98 -11.48 -0.45
C ARG A 29 -36.59 -10.46 -1.51
N THR A 30 -37.29 -9.34 -1.62
CA THR A 30 -36.92 -8.25 -2.55
C THR A 30 -35.64 -7.56 -2.12
N ARG A 31 -35.44 -7.32 -0.81
CA ARG A 31 -34.19 -6.80 -0.26
C ARG A 31 -33.01 -7.73 -0.54
N GLU A 32 -33.15 -9.03 -0.27
CA GLU A 32 -32.09 -10.02 -0.54
C GLU A 32 -31.72 -10.08 -2.02
N ARG A 33 -32.73 -10.04 -2.90
CA ARG A 33 -32.49 -10.01 -4.35
C ARG A 33 -31.75 -8.73 -4.77
N GLY A 34 -32.17 -7.57 -4.26
CA GLY A 34 -31.50 -6.30 -4.52
C GLY A 34 -30.05 -6.28 -4.03
N GLN A 35 -29.79 -6.87 -2.86
CA GLN A 35 -28.43 -7.01 -2.32
C GLN A 35 -27.55 -7.91 -3.20
N LYS A 36 -28.05 -9.07 -3.61
CA LYS A 36 -27.31 -9.99 -4.50
C LYS A 36 -26.99 -9.35 -5.85
N GLU A 37 -27.94 -8.61 -6.43
CA GLU A 37 -27.72 -7.90 -7.70
C GLU A 37 -26.71 -6.74 -7.54
N ALA A 38 -26.74 -6.02 -6.41
CA ALA A 38 -25.75 -4.99 -6.11
C ALA A 38 -24.34 -5.58 -5.93
N GLU A 39 -24.20 -6.67 -5.17
CA GLU A 39 -22.94 -7.39 -4.99
C GLU A 39 -22.39 -7.92 -6.32
N ALA A 40 -23.26 -8.46 -7.20
CA ALA A 40 -22.86 -8.92 -8.51
C ALA A 40 -22.31 -7.78 -9.39
N ARG A 41 -22.96 -6.61 -9.37
CA ARG A 41 -22.48 -5.42 -10.09
C ARG A 41 -21.13 -4.96 -9.56
N VAL A 42 -20.96 -4.90 -8.24
CA VAL A 42 -19.68 -4.53 -7.61
C VAL A 42 -18.58 -5.49 -8.05
N ARG A 43 -18.81 -6.82 -7.96
CA ARG A 43 -17.84 -7.83 -8.41
C ARG A 43 -17.44 -7.67 -9.87
N VAL A 44 -18.39 -7.38 -10.77
CA VAL A 44 -18.08 -7.15 -12.18
C VAL A 44 -17.22 -5.90 -12.36
N THR A 45 -17.53 -4.81 -11.64
CA THR A 45 -16.72 -3.58 -11.72
C THR A 45 -15.33 -3.77 -11.15
N GLU A 46 -15.18 -4.48 -10.03
CA GLU A 46 -13.90 -4.79 -9.42
C GLU A 46 -13.05 -5.69 -10.33
N ALA A 47 -13.65 -6.72 -10.93
CA ALA A 47 -12.97 -7.59 -11.89
C ALA A 47 -12.46 -6.80 -13.10
N ARG A 48 -13.29 -5.93 -13.69
CA ARG A 48 -12.89 -5.06 -14.81
C ARG A 48 -11.77 -4.10 -14.42
N GLN A 49 -11.83 -3.50 -13.23
CA GLN A 49 -10.77 -2.62 -12.74
C GLN A 49 -9.46 -3.37 -12.53
N LYS A 50 -9.51 -4.59 -11.97
CA LYS A 50 -8.34 -5.43 -11.75
C LYS A 50 -7.69 -5.82 -13.07
N GLU A 51 -8.48 -6.28 -14.04
CA GLU A 51 -7.99 -6.63 -15.37
C GLU A 51 -7.36 -5.43 -16.08
N GLY A 52 -8.00 -4.26 -16.01
CA GLY A 52 -7.44 -3.03 -16.59
C GLY A 52 -6.11 -2.62 -15.94
N ARG A 53 -5.97 -2.79 -14.62
CA ARG A 53 -4.69 -2.55 -13.92
C ARG A 53 -3.62 -3.56 -14.33
N GLU A 54 -3.96 -4.83 -14.41
CA GLU A 54 -3.02 -5.88 -14.79
C GLU A 54 -2.53 -5.71 -16.22
N ARG A 55 -3.43 -5.39 -17.15
CA ARG A 55 -3.07 -5.08 -18.55
C ARG A 55 -2.12 -3.89 -18.64
N ARG A 56 -2.38 -2.81 -17.91
CA ARG A 56 -1.48 -1.64 -17.85
C ARG A 56 -0.11 -1.98 -17.27
N LEU A 57 -0.05 -2.84 -16.26
CA LEU A 57 1.21 -3.28 -15.68
C LEU A 57 2.02 -4.12 -16.66
N ARG A 58 1.37 -5.02 -17.41
CA ARG A 58 2.02 -5.79 -18.48
C ARG A 58 2.53 -4.87 -19.60
N GLU A 59 1.68 -3.97 -20.10
CA GLU A 59 2.07 -3.00 -21.13
C GLU A 59 3.24 -2.11 -20.69
N ALA A 60 3.25 -1.67 -19.42
CA ALA A 60 4.35 -0.90 -18.87
C ALA A 60 5.64 -1.72 -18.68
N ALA A 61 5.54 -2.99 -18.31
CA ALA A 61 6.68 -3.90 -18.20
C ALA A 61 7.30 -4.17 -19.58
N ASP A 62 6.47 -4.42 -20.59
CA ASP A 62 6.91 -4.63 -21.97
C ASP A 62 7.55 -3.38 -22.55
N ALA A 63 6.99 -2.20 -22.27
CA ALA A 63 7.59 -0.92 -22.67
C ALA A 63 8.98 -0.72 -22.03
N LYS A 64 9.12 -1.00 -20.72
CA LYS A 64 10.41 -0.93 -20.02
C LYS A 64 11.42 -1.95 -20.55
N ALA A 65 11.00 -3.15 -20.91
CA ALA A 65 11.88 -4.17 -21.49
C ALA A 65 12.35 -3.81 -22.90
N ARG A 66 11.56 -3.02 -23.64
CA ARG A 66 11.90 -2.53 -24.98
C ARG A 66 12.72 -1.24 -24.97
N ASP A 67 12.85 -0.57 -23.83
CA ASP A 67 13.64 0.66 -23.69
C ASP A 67 15.12 0.39 -24.05
N PRO A 68 15.69 1.12 -25.03
CA PRO A 68 17.10 0.96 -25.41
C PRO A 68 18.06 1.17 -24.23
N ARG A 69 17.73 2.07 -23.29
CA ARG A 69 18.57 2.32 -22.11
C ARG A 69 18.65 1.10 -21.19
N ASN A 70 17.52 0.42 -20.98
CA ASN A 70 17.50 -0.80 -20.15
C ASN A 70 18.24 -1.95 -20.84
N ARG A 71 18.15 -2.05 -22.17
CA ARG A 71 18.93 -3.02 -22.95
C ARG A 71 20.43 -2.76 -22.87
N GLU A 72 20.85 -1.50 -22.93
CA GLU A 72 22.25 -1.11 -22.76
C GLU A 72 22.74 -1.40 -21.33
N LEU A 73 21.95 -1.08 -20.31
CA LEU A 73 22.25 -1.43 -18.92
C LEU A 73 22.41 -2.95 -18.73
N SER A 74 21.53 -3.75 -19.34
CA SER A 74 21.62 -5.21 -19.31
C SER A 74 22.95 -5.70 -19.89
N ARG A 75 23.37 -5.13 -21.04
CA ARG A 75 24.66 -5.45 -21.66
C ARG A 75 25.87 -5.02 -20.83
N ILE A 76 25.76 -3.91 -20.08
CA ILE A 76 26.83 -3.44 -19.19
C ILE A 76 26.96 -4.36 -17.97
N LEU A 77 25.83 -4.85 -17.43
CA LEU A 77 25.80 -5.81 -16.32
C LEU A 77 26.27 -7.21 -16.74
N GLU A 78 25.97 -7.64 -17.97
CA GLU A 78 26.44 -8.92 -18.52
C GLU A 78 27.93 -8.92 -18.86
N ARG A 79 28.55 -7.75 -19.04
CA ARG A 79 30.00 -7.68 -19.18
C ARG A 79 30.62 -8.04 -17.84
N PRO A 80 31.40 -9.13 -17.74
CA PRO A 80 32.14 -9.43 -16.52
C PRO A 80 33.01 -8.23 -16.20
N THR A 81 32.83 -7.66 -15.01
CA THR A 81 33.71 -6.62 -14.50
C THR A 81 35.12 -7.20 -14.51
N VAL A 82 35.97 -6.71 -15.41
CA VAL A 82 37.36 -7.15 -15.47
C VAL A 82 37.95 -6.86 -14.09
N ASP A 83 38.25 -7.91 -13.33
CA ASP A 83 38.95 -7.87 -12.05
C ASP A 83 40.35 -7.27 -12.27
N ARG A 84 40.42 -5.95 -12.39
CA ARG A 84 41.64 -5.19 -12.09
C ARG A 84 41.45 -4.64 -10.69
N GLY A 85 42.02 -5.40 -9.75
CA GLY A 85 41.91 -5.19 -8.32
C GLY A 85 42.05 -3.73 -7.91
N VAL A 86 41.02 -3.22 -7.25
CA VAL A 86 41.10 -2.00 -6.46
C VAL A 86 41.72 -2.41 -5.12
N SER A 87 43.05 -2.33 -5.03
CA SER A 87 43.77 -2.49 -3.77
C SER A 87 43.33 -1.39 -2.81
N LEU A 88 42.55 -1.80 -1.80
CA LEU A 88 42.19 -0.96 -0.66
C LEU A 88 43.40 -0.87 0.27
N GLU A 89 44.27 0.11 0.06
CA GLU A 89 45.23 0.56 1.08
C GLU A 89 44.45 1.15 2.26
N LYS A 90 44.10 0.25 3.18
CA LYS A 90 43.60 0.54 4.51
C LYS A 90 44.70 1.26 5.29
N ASP A 91 44.34 2.44 5.81
CA ASP A 91 44.81 3.05 7.08
C ASP A 91 45.09 4.55 7.02
N ARG A 92 44.93 5.22 5.87
CA ARG A 92 44.94 6.71 5.81
C ARG A 92 43.59 7.37 5.52
N PHE A 93 42.56 6.59 5.16
CA PHE A 93 41.26 7.12 4.72
C PHE A 93 40.19 7.24 5.82
N ALA A 94 40.46 6.88 7.08
CA ALA A 94 39.46 6.99 8.14
C ALA A 94 39.00 8.45 8.37
N ALA A 95 39.93 9.41 8.31
CA ALA A 95 39.62 10.84 8.43
C ALA A 95 38.87 11.40 7.19
N ALA A 96 39.21 10.91 5.99
CA ALA A 96 38.50 11.29 4.76
C ALA A 96 37.10 10.66 4.68
N ALA A 97 36.90 9.46 5.25
CA ALA A 97 35.61 8.79 5.29
C ALA A 97 34.61 9.49 6.22
N GLU A 98 35.05 10.10 7.32
CA GLU A 98 34.20 10.97 8.15
C GLU A 98 33.85 12.28 7.43
N ALA A 99 34.81 12.92 6.76
CA ALA A 99 34.55 14.10 5.94
C ALA A 99 33.58 13.80 4.77
N THR A 100 33.69 12.61 4.17
CA THR A 100 32.79 12.16 3.09
C THR A 100 31.39 11.82 3.62
N ARG A 101 31.25 11.29 4.85
CA ARG A 101 29.94 11.10 5.49
C ARG A 101 29.26 12.42 5.83
N MET A 102 30.01 13.41 6.33
CA MET A 102 29.46 14.75 6.58
C MET A 102 29.09 15.48 5.28
N ALA A 103 29.90 15.34 4.22
CA ALA A 103 29.58 15.87 2.89
C ALA A 103 28.37 15.16 2.25
N ALA A 104 28.21 13.84 2.46
CA ALA A 104 27.05 13.08 2.00
C ALA A 104 25.76 13.46 2.76
N GLN A 105 25.84 13.76 4.05
CA GLN A 105 24.70 14.29 4.82
C GLN A 105 24.33 15.72 4.38
N GLN A 106 25.30 16.58 4.09
CA GLN A 106 25.02 17.91 3.50
C GLN A 106 24.47 17.82 2.07
N ALA A 107 24.93 16.87 1.26
CA ALA A 107 24.42 16.64 -0.09
C ALA A 107 22.99 16.07 -0.07
N ALA A 108 22.67 15.19 0.88
CA ALA A 108 21.31 14.69 1.11
C ALA A 108 20.35 15.84 1.48
N ASN A 109 20.76 16.74 2.39
CA ASN A 109 19.99 17.94 2.74
C ASN A 109 19.85 18.96 1.60
N ARG A 110 20.81 19.04 0.68
CA ARG A 110 20.69 19.86 -0.54
C ARG A 110 19.83 19.19 -1.61
N SER A 111 19.70 17.87 -1.60
CA SER A 111 18.89 17.12 -2.57
C SER A 111 17.40 17.08 -2.20
N SER A 112 17.05 17.07 -0.91
CA SER A 112 15.67 17.26 -0.44
C SER A 112 15.15 18.66 -0.76
N GLN A 113 16.03 19.68 -0.74
CA GLN A 113 15.71 21.04 -1.21
C GLN A 113 15.54 21.15 -2.74
N ARG A 114 16.09 20.21 -3.54
CA ARG A 114 15.96 20.23 -5.01
C ARG A 114 14.61 19.72 -5.51
N TYR A 115 13.82 19.05 -4.67
CA TYR A 115 12.49 18.53 -5.02
C TYR A 115 11.32 19.48 -4.67
N ASP A 116 11.61 20.63 -4.05
CA ASP A 116 10.64 21.69 -3.79
C ASP A 116 10.81 22.85 -4.79
N SER A 117 10.42 22.63 -6.04
CA SER A 117 10.38 23.73 -7.02
C SER A 117 9.18 24.65 -6.75
N VAL A 118 9.33 25.95 -7.04
CA VAL A 118 8.22 26.93 -6.94
C VAL A 118 7.03 26.47 -7.80
N GLU A 119 7.31 25.90 -8.97
CA GLU A 119 6.32 25.31 -9.87
C GLU A 119 5.53 24.15 -9.23
N ARG A 120 6.19 23.32 -8.41
CA ARG A 120 5.51 22.24 -7.68
C ARG A 120 4.59 22.78 -6.60
N ARG A 121 5.03 23.82 -5.87
CA ARG A 121 4.20 24.47 -4.82
C ARG A 121 2.97 25.13 -5.42
N THR A 122 3.10 25.80 -6.57
CA THR A 122 1.97 26.42 -7.26
C THR A 122 1.02 25.38 -7.86
N ALA A 123 1.55 24.30 -8.46
CA ALA A 123 0.73 23.21 -8.99
C ALA A 123 -0.07 22.49 -7.88
N LEU A 124 0.57 22.20 -6.73
CA LEU A 124 -0.11 21.63 -5.57
C LEU A 124 -1.16 22.58 -5.01
N ALA A 125 -0.84 23.86 -4.89
CA ALA A 125 -1.79 24.87 -4.41
C ALA A 125 -3.04 24.98 -5.31
N GLN A 126 -2.84 25.01 -6.63
CA GLN A 126 -3.93 25.02 -7.60
C GLN A 126 -4.77 23.74 -7.54
N HIS A 127 -4.12 22.58 -7.37
CA HIS A 127 -4.81 21.30 -7.24
C HIS A 127 -5.66 21.22 -5.96
N LEU A 128 -5.13 21.65 -4.82
CA LEU A 128 -5.84 21.68 -3.54
C LEU A 128 -7.04 22.65 -3.59
N SER A 129 -6.88 23.81 -4.25
CA SER A 129 -7.97 24.75 -4.49
C SER A 129 -9.08 24.17 -5.38
N ARG A 130 -8.73 23.43 -6.45
CA ARG A 130 -9.73 22.73 -7.30
C ARG A 130 -10.51 21.65 -6.56
N MET A 131 -9.93 21.05 -5.52
CA MET A 131 -10.60 20.07 -4.66
C MET A 131 -11.48 20.72 -3.57
N GLY A 132 -11.56 22.05 -3.50
CA GLY A 132 -12.38 22.77 -2.54
C GLY A 132 -11.82 22.75 -1.10
N ILE A 133 -10.51 22.53 -0.94
CA ILE A 133 -9.86 22.55 0.37
C ILE A 133 -9.69 24.00 0.83
N SER A 134 -9.99 24.29 2.09
CA SER A 134 -9.83 25.63 2.65
C SER A 134 -8.36 26.06 2.69
N PRO A 135 -8.06 27.38 2.54
CA PRO A 135 -6.67 27.87 2.50
C PRO A 135 -5.84 27.52 3.74
N GLU A 136 -6.48 27.43 4.91
CA GLU A 136 -5.83 27.04 6.15
C GLU A 136 -5.37 25.58 6.11
N LEU A 137 -6.22 24.66 5.65
CA LEU A 137 -5.89 23.25 5.50
C LEU A 137 -4.92 22.99 4.34
N GLN A 138 -4.94 23.85 3.33
CA GLN A 138 -4.03 23.82 2.20
C GLN A 138 -2.58 24.01 2.64
N SER A 139 -2.31 24.96 3.54
CA SER A 139 -0.96 25.22 4.05
C SER A 139 -0.37 24.02 4.81
N VAL A 140 -1.19 23.38 5.66
CA VAL A 140 -0.82 22.18 6.42
C VAL A 140 -0.54 21.01 5.48
N ARG A 141 -1.38 20.83 4.45
CA ARG A 141 -1.21 19.74 3.50
C ARG A 141 -0.03 19.95 2.56
N MET A 142 0.20 21.18 2.12
CA MET A 142 1.41 21.55 1.40
C MET A 142 2.65 21.30 2.24
N LEU A 143 2.65 21.61 3.55
CA LEU A 143 3.77 21.33 4.44
C LEU A 143 4.06 19.82 4.55
N MET A 144 3.03 18.98 4.60
CA MET A 144 3.20 17.52 4.61
C MET A 144 3.73 16.98 3.27
N GLU A 145 3.18 17.44 2.15
CA GLU A 145 3.53 16.96 0.80
C GLU A 145 4.89 17.51 0.28
N VAL A 146 5.28 18.69 0.75
CA VAL A 146 6.58 19.32 0.47
C VAL A 146 7.65 18.84 1.48
N GLY A 147 7.29 18.67 2.75
CA GLY A 147 8.20 18.26 3.83
C GLY A 147 8.53 16.77 3.90
N GLN A 148 7.71 15.88 3.31
CA GLN A 148 7.92 14.42 3.32
C GLN A 148 8.07 13.80 1.93
N ALA A 149 8.42 14.57 0.90
CA ALA A 149 8.73 13.98 -0.40
C ALA A 149 10.09 13.24 -0.36
N GLN A 150 10.18 12.15 0.40
CA GLN A 150 11.21 11.13 0.21
C GLN A 150 11.12 10.70 -1.25
N SER A 151 12.25 10.76 -1.95
CA SER A 151 12.28 10.34 -3.35
C SER A 151 11.82 8.88 -3.46
N ALA A 152 11.16 8.51 -4.56
CA ALA A 152 10.71 7.12 -4.75
C ALA A 152 11.86 6.11 -4.60
N GLN A 153 13.10 6.54 -4.89
CA GLN A 153 14.31 5.75 -4.72
C GLN A 153 14.69 5.58 -3.24
N GLU A 154 14.57 6.62 -2.42
CA GLU A 154 14.79 6.54 -0.97
C GLU A 154 13.71 5.72 -0.27
N ALA A 155 12.44 5.86 -0.68
CA ALA A 155 11.35 5.04 -0.15
C ALA A 155 11.58 3.53 -0.41
N VAL A 156 12.11 3.18 -1.59
CA VAL A 156 12.49 1.79 -1.91
C VAL A 156 13.69 1.33 -1.07
N ARG A 157 14.73 2.17 -0.92
CA ARG A 157 15.90 1.84 -0.08
C ARG A 157 15.53 1.63 1.38
N ILE A 158 14.67 2.48 1.94
CA ILE A 158 14.17 2.35 3.31
C ILE A 158 13.39 1.04 3.46
N ARG A 159 12.51 0.72 2.50
CA ARG A 159 11.74 -0.53 2.51
C ARG A 159 12.64 -1.77 2.42
N GLU A 160 13.71 -1.72 1.63
CA GLU A 160 14.70 -2.80 1.53
C GLU A 160 15.51 -2.94 2.83
N GLN A 161 15.91 -1.83 3.44
CA GLN A 161 16.60 -1.82 4.73
C GLN A 161 15.72 -2.36 5.87
N GLU A 162 14.45 -1.96 5.91
CA GLU A 162 13.48 -2.49 6.88
C GLU A 162 13.24 -4.00 6.68
N ALA A 163 13.15 -4.45 5.43
CA ALA A 163 13.02 -5.89 5.13
C ALA A 163 14.27 -6.67 5.56
N ALA A 164 15.46 -6.12 5.38
CA ALA A 164 16.70 -6.71 5.86
C ALA A 164 16.75 -6.79 7.39
N GLN A 165 16.36 -5.71 8.09
CA GLN A 165 16.31 -5.69 9.56
C GLN A 165 15.30 -6.69 10.12
N ARG A 166 14.14 -6.87 9.47
CA ARG A 166 13.16 -7.89 9.87
C ARG A 166 13.73 -9.30 9.76
N ARG A 167 14.45 -9.61 8.66
CA ARG A 167 15.10 -10.91 8.47
C ARG A 167 16.17 -11.19 9.53
N VAL A 168 16.93 -10.18 9.94
CA VAL A 168 17.93 -10.32 11.02
C VAL A 168 17.24 -10.65 12.35
N ARG A 169 16.17 -9.92 12.71
CA ARG A 169 15.41 -10.20 13.94
C ARG A 169 14.80 -11.61 13.94
N GLU A 170 14.23 -12.04 12.82
CA GLU A 170 13.70 -13.41 12.69
C GLU A 170 14.79 -14.48 12.83
N GLN A 171 16.01 -14.22 12.35
CA GLN A 171 17.13 -15.15 12.54
C GLN A 171 17.61 -15.20 13.99
N GLU A 172 17.67 -14.06 14.68
CA GLU A 172 18.03 -13.98 16.10
C GLU A 172 16.99 -14.69 16.98
N ASP A 173 15.70 -14.53 16.69
CA ASP A 173 14.64 -15.18 17.45
C ASP A 173 14.69 -16.71 17.29
N ARG A 174 14.92 -17.19 16.06
CA ARG A 174 15.14 -18.64 15.81
C ARG A 174 16.40 -19.18 16.48
N ALA A 175 17.45 -18.38 16.60
CA ALA A 175 18.67 -18.80 17.30
C ALA A 175 18.40 -18.94 18.81
N ARG A 176 17.69 -17.99 19.41
CA ARG A 176 17.28 -18.03 20.83
C ARG A 176 16.35 -19.20 21.13
N GLU A 177 15.44 -19.55 20.22
CA GLU A 177 14.58 -20.72 20.39
C GLU A 177 15.39 -22.02 20.45
N ARG A 178 16.39 -22.19 19.58
CA ARG A 178 17.29 -23.36 19.59
C ARG A 178 18.13 -23.44 20.87
N GLU A 179 18.54 -22.31 21.43
CA GLU A 179 19.26 -22.27 22.71
C GLU A 179 18.35 -22.72 23.86
N ARG A 180 17.11 -22.22 23.90
CA ARG A 180 16.12 -22.64 24.91
C ARG A 180 15.79 -24.12 24.81
N GLU A 181 15.70 -24.68 23.60
CA GLU A 181 15.49 -26.12 23.40
C GLU A 181 16.66 -26.94 23.93
N ARG A 182 17.91 -26.53 23.63
CA ARG A 182 19.12 -27.21 24.14
C ARG A 182 19.24 -27.13 25.67
N GLU A 183 18.86 -26.02 26.29
CA GLU A 183 18.82 -25.89 27.76
C GLU A 183 17.73 -26.77 28.40
N ARG A 184 16.59 -26.93 27.74
CA ARG A 184 15.53 -27.86 28.17
C ARG A 184 15.95 -29.32 28.05
N GLU A 185 16.73 -29.67 27.03
CA GLU A 185 17.28 -31.02 26.88
C GLU A 185 18.35 -31.31 27.93
N ARG A 186 19.22 -30.34 28.23
CA ARG A 186 20.25 -30.47 29.28
C ARG A 186 19.69 -30.56 30.70
N SER A 187 18.56 -29.92 30.98
CA SER A 187 17.91 -30.00 32.31
C SER A 187 17.09 -31.27 32.52
N ARG A 188 16.94 -32.11 31.48
CA ARG A 188 16.22 -33.40 31.53
C ARG A 188 17.15 -34.61 31.57
N ALA A 189 18.46 -34.42 31.40
CA ALA A 189 19.50 -35.45 31.53
C ALA A 189 20.12 -35.38 32.93
#